data_AF-A0A7S3NEG5-F1
#
_entry.id   AF-A0A7S3NEG5-F1
#
_cell.length_a   1.000
_cell.length_b   1.000
_cell.length_c   1.000
_cell.angle_alpha   90.00
_cell.angle_beta   90.00
_cell.angle_gamma   90.00
#
_symmetry.space_group_name_H-M   'P 1'
#
loop_
_entity.id
_entity.type
_entity.pdbx_description
1 polymer ?
#
loop_
_entity_poly.entity_id
_entity_poly.type
_entity_poly.pdbx_seq_one_letter_code
_entity_poly.pdbx_strand_id
1 'polypeptide(L)'
;MGVFHIFFCVLFIFTLEFGYVGAAIATCMTNVIGIVIPVVYFKLLFRSQIEQSSMHFINSDSFKGWWLFLSLSVPSMLMSLIEGSTFEILAILSGIIGINELGANTVISSISMTAYMTCVGISIASTTLIGNELGAGNSVNSKMLFQSTVVLGVVT
;
A
#
# COMPACT_ATOMS: atom_id res chain seq x y z
N MET A 1 -11.54 3.23 -5.35
CA MET A 1 -11.85 2.42 -4.16
C MET A 1 -12.68 3.19 -3.15
N GLY A 2 -12.27 4.40 -2.73
CA GLY A 2 -13.03 5.19 -1.74
C GLY A 2 -14.49 5.46 -2.10
N VAL A 3 -14.81 5.80 -3.35
CA VAL A 3 -16.19 6.08 -3.79
C VAL A 3 -17.10 4.84 -3.66
N PHE A 4 -16.62 3.67 -4.09
CA PHE A 4 -17.36 2.41 -3.95
C PHE A 4 -17.56 2.02 -2.48
N HIS A 5 -16.55 2.27 -1.63
CA HIS A 5 -16.65 2.01 -0.21
C HIS A 5 -17.73 2.85 0.47
N ILE A 6 -17.78 4.17 0.18
CA ILE A 6 -18.81 5.07 0.73
C ILE A 6 -20.20 4.57 0.32
N PHE A 7 -20.37 4.22 -0.96
CA PHE A 7 -21.63 3.68 -1.47
C PHE A 7 -22.06 2.40 -0.72
N PHE A 8 -21.16 1.44 -0.54
CA PHE A 8 -21.48 0.20 0.18
C PHE A 8 -21.71 0.42 1.67
N CYS A 9 -20.96 1.30 2.31
CA CYS A 9 -21.21 1.67 3.70
C CYS A 9 -22.62 2.25 3.86
N VAL A 10 -23.04 3.15 2.97
CA VAL A 10 -24.40 3.71 3.05
C VAL A 10 -25.47 2.65 2.83
N LEU A 11 -25.27 1.77 1.86
CA LEU A 11 -26.20 0.69 1.56
C LEU A 11 -26.31 -0.31 2.73
N PHE A 12 -25.19 -0.86 3.21
CA PHE A 12 -25.20 -1.93 4.21
C PHE A 12 -25.46 -1.44 5.63
N ILE A 13 -25.02 -0.23 5.97
CA ILE A 13 -25.17 0.31 7.33
C ILE A 13 -26.54 0.98 7.49
N PHE A 14 -26.95 1.84 6.54
CA PHE A 14 -28.19 2.62 6.69
C PHE A 14 -29.40 2.02 5.99
N THR A 15 -29.23 1.31 4.86
CA THR A 15 -30.39 0.76 4.12
C THR A 15 -30.76 -0.65 4.59
N LEU A 16 -29.75 -1.48 4.87
CA LEU A 16 -29.92 -2.87 5.30
C LEU A 16 -29.78 -3.06 6.82
N GLU A 17 -29.49 -1.99 7.56
CA GLU A 17 -29.39 -1.95 9.03
C GLU A 17 -28.48 -3.01 9.65
N PHE A 18 -27.44 -3.47 8.92
CA PHE A 18 -26.49 -4.46 9.44
C PHE A 18 -25.48 -3.88 10.45
N GLY A 19 -25.57 -2.59 10.77
CA GLY A 19 -24.70 -1.92 11.74
C GLY A 19 -23.22 -2.11 11.41
N TYR A 20 -22.41 -2.51 12.41
CA TYR A 20 -20.97 -2.70 12.24
C TYR A 20 -20.61 -3.88 11.30
N VAL A 21 -21.47 -4.89 11.19
CA VAL A 21 -21.28 -6.01 10.26
C VAL A 21 -21.36 -5.51 8.81
N GLY A 22 -22.22 -4.52 8.56
CA GLY A 22 -22.31 -3.84 7.26
C GLY A 22 -21.00 -3.17 6.83
N ALA A 23 -20.26 -2.59 7.77
CA ALA A 23 -18.95 -1.98 7.49
C ALA A 23 -17.89 -3.03 7.09
N ALA A 24 -17.90 -4.19 7.74
CA ALA A 24 -17.02 -5.31 7.38
C ALA A 24 -17.33 -5.83 5.96
N ILE A 25 -18.62 -6.02 5.62
CA ILE A 25 -19.05 -6.44 4.28
C ILE A 25 -18.66 -5.41 3.22
N ALA A 26 -18.87 -4.12 3.49
CA ALA A 26 -18.48 -3.03 2.59
C ALA A 26 -16.97 -3.02 2.32
N THR A 27 -16.16 -3.30 3.34
CA THR A 27 -14.70 -3.40 3.23
C THR A 27 -14.30 -4.59 2.36
N CYS A 28 -14.86 -5.77 2.63
CA CYS A 28 -14.62 -6.98 1.82
C CYS A 28 -14.97 -6.75 0.34
N MET A 29 -16.15 -6.17 0.05
CA MET A 29 -16.56 -5.88 -1.32
C MET A 29 -15.64 -4.87 -2.01
N THR A 30 -15.25 -3.82 -1.29
CA THR A 30 -14.33 -2.80 -1.84
C THR A 30 -12.97 -3.42 -2.16
N ASN A 31 -12.45 -4.32 -1.32
CA ASN A 31 -11.19 -5.01 -1.56
C ASN A 31 -11.27 -5.94 -2.77
N VAL A 32 -12.38 -6.68 -2.92
CA VAL A 32 -12.61 -7.54 -4.10
C VAL A 32 -12.63 -6.70 -5.37
N ILE A 33 -13.36 -5.59 -5.39
CA ILE A 33 -13.38 -4.66 -6.52
C ILE A 33 -11.99 -4.06 -6.78
N GLY A 34 -11.25 -3.81 -5.68
CA GLY A 34 -9.81 -3.52 -5.61
C GLY A 34 -8.97 -4.33 -6.58
N ILE A 35 -9.24 -5.62 -6.64
CA ILE A 35 -8.48 -6.60 -7.42
C ILE A 35 -9.13 -6.83 -8.79
N VAL A 36 -10.45 -6.92 -8.84
CA VAL A 36 -11.18 -7.30 -10.07
C VAL A 36 -11.04 -6.23 -11.15
N ILE A 37 -11.19 -4.94 -10.83
CA ILE A 37 -11.13 -3.88 -11.83
C ILE A 37 -9.76 -3.83 -12.53
N PRO A 38 -8.61 -3.76 -11.81
CA PRO A 38 -7.30 -3.77 -12.45
C PRO A 38 -7.02 -5.03 -13.27
N VAL A 39 -7.42 -6.21 -12.78
CA VAL A 39 -7.21 -7.48 -13.50
C VAL A 39 -8.00 -7.52 -14.80
N VAL A 40 -9.27 -7.10 -14.77
CA VAL A 40 -10.11 -7.05 -15.98
C VAL A 40 -9.58 -6.00 -16.95
N TYR A 41 -9.25 -4.80 -16.45
CA TYR A 41 -8.67 -3.72 -17.26
C TYR A 41 -7.39 -4.17 -17.96
N PHE A 42 -6.47 -4.81 -17.23
CA PHE A 42 -5.23 -5.33 -17.79
C PHE A 42 -5.47 -6.41 -18.85
N LYS A 43 -6.42 -7.33 -18.60
CA LYS A 43 -6.81 -8.37 -19.56
C LYS A 43 -7.39 -7.82 -20.87
N LEU A 44 -8.16 -6.74 -20.79
CA LEU A 44 -8.80 -6.13 -21.96
C LEU A 44 -7.80 -5.36 -22.83
N LEU A 45 -6.88 -4.62 -22.22
CA LEU A 45 -5.93 -3.76 -22.95
C LEU A 45 -4.70 -4.50 -23.47
N PHE A 46 -4.19 -5.49 -22.73
CA PHE A 46 -2.93 -6.18 -23.04
C PHE A 46 -3.13 -7.61 -23.51
N ARG A 47 -4.29 -7.89 -24.14
CA ARG A 47 -4.71 -9.23 -24.56
C ARG A 47 -3.65 -10.00 -25.36
N SER A 48 -2.84 -9.31 -26.19
CA SER A 48 -1.77 -9.92 -26.99
C SER A 48 -0.46 -10.15 -26.24
N GLN A 49 -0.19 -9.43 -25.15
CA GLN A 49 1.04 -9.59 -24.34
C GLN A 49 0.88 -10.64 -23.23
N ILE A 50 -0.37 -10.97 -22.88
CA ILE A 50 -0.70 -11.97 -21.84
C ILE A 50 -0.33 -13.40 -22.25
N GLU A 51 -0.29 -13.70 -23.56
CA GLU A 51 0.18 -15.01 -24.03
C GLU A 51 1.68 -15.25 -23.72
N GLN A 52 2.48 -14.19 -23.54
CA GLN A 52 3.90 -14.31 -23.19
C GLN A 52 4.17 -14.23 -21.68
N SER A 53 3.36 -13.50 -20.91
CA SER A 53 3.53 -13.36 -19.44
C SER A 53 2.63 -14.27 -18.62
N SER A 54 2.33 -15.44 -19.19
CA SER A 54 1.40 -16.48 -18.71
C SER A 54 1.11 -16.39 -17.22
N MET A 55 -0.16 -16.06 -16.92
CA MET A 55 -0.85 -16.45 -15.70
C MET A 55 -0.80 -17.98 -15.56
N HIS A 56 0.38 -18.51 -15.27
CA HIS A 56 0.55 -19.93 -15.02
C HIS A 56 -0.18 -20.24 -13.71
N PHE A 57 -1.01 -21.29 -13.74
CA PHE A 57 -1.36 -22.01 -12.52
C PHE A 57 -0.07 -22.35 -11.76
N ILE A 58 -0.12 -22.34 -10.43
CA ILE A 58 1.02 -22.65 -9.55
C ILE A 58 1.73 -23.89 -10.09
N ASN A 59 2.94 -23.68 -10.61
CA ASN A 59 3.80 -24.74 -11.12
C ASN A 59 5.10 -24.74 -10.31
N SER A 60 5.88 -25.82 -10.37
CA SER A 60 7.18 -25.90 -9.69
C SER A 60 8.13 -24.77 -10.09
N ASP A 61 7.98 -24.22 -11.30
CA ASP A 61 8.74 -23.06 -11.78
C ASP A 61 8.38 -21.75 -11.07
N SER A 62 7.16 -21.62 -10.51
CA SER A 62 6.73 -20.45 -9.74
C SER A 62 7.50 -20.27 -8.43
N PHE A 63 8.14 -21.35 -7.94
CA PHE A 63 9.00 -21.31 -6.75
C PHE A 63 10.47 -21.01 -7.08
N LYS A 64 10.84 -20.84 -8.36
CA LYS A 64 12.19 -20.40 -8.72
C LYS A 64 12.40 -18.96 -8.25
N GLY A 65 13.45 -18.75 -7.47
CA GLY A 65 13.77 -17.42 -6.90
C GLY A 65 12.99 -17.07 -5.63
N TRP A 66 12.17 -17.98 -5.10
CA TRP A 66 11.38 -17.73 -3.89
C TRP A 66 12.24 -17.41 -2.67
N TRP A 67 13.43 -18.01 -2.58
CA TRP A 67 14.40 -17.70 -1.53
C TRP A 67 14.91 -16.25 -1.60
N LEU A 68 15.21 -15.74 -2.80
CA LEU A 68 15.63 -14.35 -2.98
C LEU A 68 14.51 -13.38 -2.61
N PHE A 69 13.29 -13.68 -3.06
CA PHE A 69 12.10 -12.92 -2.70
C PHE A 69 11.91 -12.87 -1.18
N LEU A 70 11.91 -14.04 -0.50
CA LEU A 70 11.78 -14.10 0.95
C LEU A 70 12.92 -13.37 1.67
N SER A 71 14.16 -13.51 1.22
CA SER A 71 15.31 -12.82 1.80
C SER A 71 15.17 -11.28 1.77
N LEU A 72 14.46 -10.74 0.78
CA LEU A 72 14.17 -9.30 0.67
C LEU A 72 12.87 -8.91 1.39
N SER A 73 11.83 -9.73 1.29
CA SER A 73 10.51 -9.44 1.85
C SER A 73 10.45 -9.61 3.36
N VAL A 74 11.14 -10.60 3.94
CA VAL A 74 11.18 -10.83 5.39
C VAL A 74 11.75 -9.63 6.15
N PRO A 75 12.92 -9.06 5.81
CA PRO A 75 13.42 -7.89 6.52
C PRO A 75 12.51 -6.67 6.32
N SER A 76 11.93 -6.49 5.13
CA SER A 76 10.95 -5.42 4.89
C SER A 76 9.70 -5.58 5.76
N MET A 77 9.17 -6.80 5.88
CA MET A 77 8.01 -7.11 6.72
C MET A 77 8.31 -6.85 8.20
N LEU A 78 9.49 -7.27 8.68
CA LEU A 78 9.91 -7.03 10.06
C LEU A 78 10.08 -5.53 10.34
N MET A 79 10.64 -4.77 9.40
CA MET A 79 10.77 -3.33 9.52
C MET A 79 9.40 -2.67 9.68
N SER A 80 8.44 -2.99 8.81
CA SER A 80 7.08 -2.44 8.90
C SER A 80 6.32 -2.88 10.15
N LEU A 81 6.56 -4.12 10.62
CA LEU A 81 5.95 -4.61 11.86
C LEU A 81 6.47 -3.83 13.07
N ILE A 82 7.80 -3.65 13.18
CA ILE A 82 8.42 -2.89 14.26
C ILE A 82 7.95 -1.44 14.24
N GLU A 83 7.87 -0.83 13.05
CA GLU A 83 7.35 0.52 12.86
C GLU A 83 5.91 0.64 13.39
N GLY A 84 5.00 -0.25 12.95
CA GLY A 84 3.60 -0.26 13.40
C GLY A 84 3.46 -0.50 14.91
N SER A 85 4.16 -1.50 15.45
CA SER A 85 4.14 -1.80 16.88
C SER A 85 4.66 -0.64 17.73
N THR A 86 5.62 0.15 17.22
CA THR A 86 6.14 1.32 17.94
C THR A 86 5.03 2.37 18.14
N PHE A 87 4.22 2.63 17.11
CA PHE A 87 3.08 3.55 17.23
C PHE A 87 2.02 3.04 18.22
N GLU A 88 1.75 1.73 18.23
CA GLU A 88 0.81 1.13 19.18
C GLU A 88 1.32 1.22 20.62
N ILE A 89 2.60 0.91 20.86
CA ILE A 89 3.23 1.02 22.18
C ILE A 89 3.16 2.48 22.67
N LEU A 90 3.45 3.44 21.80
CA LEU A 90 3.36 4.87 22.13
C LEU A 90 1.92 5.26 22.52
N ALA A 91 0.92 4.78 21.78
CA ALA A 91 -0.48 5.02 22.10
C ALA A 91 -0.89 4.38 23.44
N ILE A 92 -0.45 3.15 23.73
CA ILE A 92 -0.70 2.48 25.01
C ILE A 92 -0.07 3.25 26.18
N LEU A 93 1.20 3.63 26.05
CA LEU A 93 1.90 4.41 27.08
C LEU A 93 1.21 5.75 27.33
N SER A 94 0.83 6.45 26.27
CA SER A 94 0.09 7.71 26.35
C SER A 94 -1.27 7.53 27.04
N GLY A 95 -1.97 6.43 26.75
CA GLY A 95 -3.22 6.05 27.42
C GLY A 95 -3.06 5.73 28.91
N ILE A 96 -1.92 5.16 29.32
CA ILE A 96 -1.62 4.89 30.74
C ILE A 96 -1.33 6.20 31.50
N ILE A 97 -0.64 7.16 30.87
CA ILE A 97 -0.30 8.45 31.50
C ILE A 97 -1.55 9.29 31.77
N GLY A 98 -2.45 9.37 30.79
CA GLY A 98 -3.72 10.06 30.98
C GLY A 98 -4.44 10.39 29.69
N ILE A 99 -5.73 10.73 29.82
CA ILE A 99 -6.64 10.98 28.69
C ILE A 99 -6.16 12.19 27.86
N ASN A 100 -5.62 13.23 28.50
CA ASN A 100 -5.12 14.41 27.80
C ASN A 100 -3.92 14.08 26.91
N GLU A 101 -2.99 13.27 27.42
CA GLU A 101 -1.82 12.84 26.64
C GLU A 101 -2.23 11.93 25.49
N LEU A 102 -3.17 11.01 25.71
CA LEU A 102 -3.70 10.15 24.65
C LEU A 102 -4.35 10.95 23.52
N GLY A 103 -5.10 12.00 23.88
CA GLY A 103 -5.67 12.93 22.92
C GLY A 103 -4.58 13.65 22.11
N ALA A 104 -3.54 14.17 22.78
CA ALA A 104 -2.41 14.82 22.12
C ALA A 104 -1.67 13.86 21.18
N ASN A 105 -1.37 12.63 21.62
CA ASN A 105 -0.71 11.60 20.81
C ASN A 105 -1.53 11.25 19.56
N THR A 106 -2.85 11.18 19.67
CA THR A 106 -3.76 10.89 18.55
C THR A 106 -3.70 11.99 17.49
N VAL A 107 -3.73 13.25 17.90
CA VAL A 107 -3.64 14.40 16.98
C VAL A 107 -2.26 14.43 16.31
N ILE A 108 -1.18 14.28 17.07
CA ILE A 108 0.18 14.27 16.55
C ILE A 108 0.34 13.13 15.55
N SER A 109 -0.09 11.91 15.92
CA SER A 109 -0.01 10.73 15.06
C SER A 109 -0.79 10.91 13.76
N SER A 110 -1.96 11.55 13.80
CA SER A 110 -2.76 11.83 12.60
C SER A 110 -2.04 12.78 11.63
N ILE A 111 -1.40 13.83 12.16
CA ILE A 111 -0.61 14.78 11.36
C ILE A 111 0.62 14.09 10.78
N SER A 112 1.36 13.34 11.61
CA SER A 112 2.54 12.58 11.20
C SER A 112 2.21 11.56 10.12
N MET A 113 1.10 10.82 10.24
CA MET A 113 0.67 9.83 9.26
C MET A 113 0.33 10.49 7.91
N THR A 114 -0.26 11.69 7.93
CA THR A 114 -0.59 12.44 6.70
C THR A 114 0.68 12.87 5.95
N ALA A 115 1.68 13.38 6.66
CA ALA A 115 2.98 13.71 6.08
C ALA A 115 3.68 12.45 5.54
N TYR A 116 3.71 11.38 6.35
CA TYR A 116 4.30 10.10 5.99
C TYR A 116 3.70 9.49 4.71
N MET A 117 2.37 9.49 4.57
CA MET A 117 1.68 8.98 3.37
C MET A 117 2.07 9.73 2.10
N THR A 118 2.36 11.03 2.20
CA THR A 118 2.85 11.84 1.07
C THR A 118 4.23 11.34 0.63
N CYS A 119 5.15 11.13 1.57
CA CYS A 119 6.49 10.62 1.29
C CYS A 119 6.46 9.18 0.75
N VAL A 120 5.59 8.32 1.27
CA VAL A 120 5.38 6.96 0.75
C VAL A 120 4.91 6.99 -0.70
N GLY A 121 3.96 7.88 -1.03
CA GLY A 121 3.47 8.06 -2.40
C GLY A 121 4.59 8.43 -3.38
N ILE A 122 5.44 9.40 -3.00
CA ILE A 122 6.61 9.79 -3.78
C ILE A 122 7.58 8.61 -3.93
N SER A 123 7.87 7.90 -2.84
CA SER A 123 8.79 6.77 -2.83
C SER A 123 8.36 5.66 -3.80
N ILE A 124 7.09 5.25 -3.77
CA ILE A 124 6.55 4.21 -4.66
C ILE A 124 6.60 4.64 -6.13
N ALA A 125 6.23 5.89 -6.42
CA ALA A 125 6.28 6.44 -7.78
C ALA A 125 7.72 6.44 -8.31
N SER A 126 8.67 6.92 -7.50
CA SER A 126 10.07 6.98 -7.87
C SER A 126 10.71 5.61 -8.04
N THR A 127 10.45 4.65 -7.17
CA THR A 127 10.95 3.27 -7.34
C THR A 127 10.50 2.66 -8.66
N THR A 128 9.24 2.91 -9.06
CA THR A 128 8.69 2.42 -10.33
C THR A 128 9.37 3.08 -11.54
N LEU A 129 9.53 4.41 -11.51
CA LEU A 129 10.19 5.16 -12.61
C LEU A 129 11.67 4.82 -12.75
N ILE A 130 12.40 4.78 -11.63
CA ILE A 130 13.82 4.43 -11.59
C ILE A 130 14.02 2.98 -12.05
N GLY A 131 13.15 2.06 -11.60
CA GLY A 131 13.16 0.67 -12.04
C GLY A 131 12.92 0.52 -13.55
N ASN A 132 11.99 1.30 -14.11
CA ASN A 132 11.73 1.32 -15.55
C ASN A 132 12.94 1.82 -16.36
N GLU A 133 13.55 2.94 -15.96
CA GLU A 133 14.74 3.49 -16.64
C GLU A 133 15.97 2.59 -16.51
N LEU A 134 16.17 1.95 -15.35
CA LEU A 134 17.21 0.94 -15.16
C LEU A 134 16.99 -0.26 -16.07
N GLY A 135 15.76 -0.76 -16.17
CA GLY A 135 15.39 -1.86 -17.07
C GLY A 135 15.59 -1.53 -18.54
N ALA A 136 15.43 -0.26 -18.93
CA ALA A 136 15.69 0.23 -20.27
C ALA A 136 17.18 0.49 -20.58
N GLY A 137 18.08 0.35 -19.60
CA GLY A 137 19.51 0.61 -19.75
C GLY A 137 19.93 2.09 -19.63
N ASN A 138 18.99 2.99 -19.30
CA ASN A 138 19.21 4.44 -19.21
C ASN A 138 19.78 4.85 -17.84
N SER A 139 21.03 4.47 -17.56
CA SER A 139 21.69 4.72 -16.27
C SER A 139 21.82 6.20 -15.90
N VAL A 140 21.96 7.10 -16.88
CA VAL A 140 22.04 8.56 -16.65
C VAL A 140 20.70 9.11 -16.16
N ASN A 141 19.60 8.73 -16.82
CA ASN A 141 18.26 9.19 -16.46
C ASN A 141 17.81 8.62 -15.10
N SER A 142 18.12 7.35 -14.84
CA SER A 142 17.90 6.72 -13.53
C SER A 142 18.58 7.49 -12.38
N LYS A 143 19.84 7.91 -12.56
CA LYS A 143 20.56 8.71 -11.54
C LYS A 143 19.92 10.08 -11.33
N MET A 144 19.48 10.76 -12.39
CA MET A 144 18.79 12.04 -12.27
C MET A 144 17.46 11.89 -11.53
N LEU A 145 16.64 10.90 -11.89
CA LEU A 145 15.38 10.62 -11.21
C LEU A 145 15.58 10.29 -9.73
N PHE A 146 16.63 9.54 -9.40
CA PHE A 146 17.00 9.26 -8.02
C PHE A 146 17.35 10.56 -7.26
N GLN A 147 18.20 11.41 -7.82
CA GLN A 147 18.56 12.69 -7.21
C GLN A 147 17.35 13.61 -7.01
N SER A 148 16.49 13.76 -8.02
CA SER A 148 15.27 14.56 -7.93
C SER A 148 14.32 14.02 -6.87
N THR A 149 14.20 12.70 -6.74
CA THR A 149 13.38 12.06 -5.70
C THR A 149 13.93 12.36 -4.31
N VAL A 150 15.25 12.27 -4.11
CA VAL A 150 15.87 12.57 -2.82
C VAL A 150 15.65 14.03 -2.44
N VAL A 151 15.80 14.97 -3.38
CA VAL A 151 15.53 16.39 -3.14
C VAL A 151 14.05 16.62 -2.78
N LEU A 152 13.12 16.03 -3.55
CA LEU A 152 11.69 16.14 -3.27
C LEU A 152 11.32 15.53 -1.91
N GLY A 153 11.92 14.40 -1.54
CA GLY A 153 11.69 13.74 -0.26
C GLY A 153 12.29 14.47 0.94
N VAL A 154 13.31 15.31 0.75
CA VAL A 154 13.86 16.17 1.81
C VAL A 154 13.05 17.46 1.97
N VAL A 155 12.41 17.92 0.90
CA VAL A 155 11.60 19.16 0.90
C VAL A 155 10.16 18.93 1.39
N THR A 156 9.67 17.69 1.30
CA THR A 156 8.32 17.28 1.72
C THR A 156 8.31 16.88 3.19
#